data_AF-A0A448YU82-F1
#
_entry.id   AF-A0A448YU82-F1
#
_cell.length_a   1.000
_cell.length_b   1.000
_cell.length_c   1.000
_cell.angle_alpha   90.00
_cell.angle_beta   90.00
_cell.angle_gamma   90.00
#
_symmetry.space_group_name_H-M   'P 1'
#
loop_
_entity.id
_entity.type
_entity.pdbx_description
1 polymer ?
#
loop_
_entity_poly.entity_id
_entity_poly.type
_entity_poly.pdbx_seq_one_letter_code
_entity_poly.pdbx_strand_id
1 'polypeptide(L)'
;MVEQTVNVDPDGSTTFEGEGAEGDTAGEGFEEEIVMDEVTGVDPAIYLLVAFVVGAILYLLYLKKSRSNEDDYFSSYEKFNIKLPAEVDEYYSVKEKCMKAGWEPGKPPTDKNPNGPHRVMAQALMKRAIGDIPIVTFIQKESAGMNKLYSQSMCSVSQWRAYQNAETMVSTEVDEVRAEADEIEPGWSQVIWRQAMQYHGMLKQKHEQEQRAAAETAAKKKEIENKVNAAKAQIKSKEDEKAAAERIARELVEAEEREKNSKKSFSSGGMKKGFLEKKKK
;
A
#
# COMPACT_ATOMS: atom_id res chain seq x y z
N MET A 1 -40.94 26.68 40.88
CA MET A 1 -39.51 26.60 40.51
C MET A 1 -38.73 26.94 41.77
N VAL A 2 -38.25 25.91 42.46
CA VAL A 2 -37.35 26.04 43.60
C VAL A 2 -36.04 25.44 43.12
N GLU A 3 -35.02 26.29 43.00
CA GLU A 3 -33.70 25.91 42.52
C GLU A 3 -33.00 25.09 43.59
N GLN A 4 -32.72 23.81 43.32
CA GLN A 4 -31.85 23.00 44.16
C GLN A 4 -30.39 23.32 43.80
N THR A 5 -29.70 24.02 44.69
CA THR A 5 -28.25 24.24 44.56
C THR A 5 -27.51 23.07 45.17
N VAL A 6 -26.81 22.30 44.34
CA VAL A 6 -25.91 21.23 44.78
C VAL A 6 -24.56 21.85 45.13
N ASN A 7 -24.17 21.77 46.41
CA ASN A 7 -22.80 22.03 46.82
C ASN A 7 -21.99 20.74 46.69
N VAL A 8 -20.87 20.81 45.98
CA VAL A 8 -19.91 19.70 45.81
C VAL A 8 -18.69 20.00 46.67
N ASP A 9 -18.41 19.12 47.62
CA ASP A 9 -17.23 19.23 48.47
C ASP A 9 -15.95 18.82 47.70
N PRO A 10 -14.76 19.35 48.05
CA PRO A 10 -13.53 19.16 47.28
C PRO A 10 -12.98 17.72 47.27
N ASP A 11 -13.61 16.78 47.98
CA ASP A 11 -13.31 15.35 47.93
C ASP A 11 -14.24 14.55 47.00
N GLY A 12 -15.19 15.22 46.33
CA GLY A 12 -16.07 14.64 45.31
C GLY A 12 -17.30 13.90 45.87
N SER A 13 -17.59 14.02 47.16
CA SER A 13 -18.84 13.52 47.74
C SER A 13 -19.96 14.57 47.65
N THR A 14 -21.20 14.12 47.44
CA THR A 14 -22.40 14.97 47.47
C THR A 14 -23.32 14.52 48.58
N THR A 15 -23.62 15.40 49.53
CA THR A 15 -24.51 15.11 50.66
C THR A 15 -25.83 15.86 50.46
N PHE A 16 -26.97 15.16 50.55
CA PHE A 16 -28.30 15.75 50.43
C PHE A 16 -28.97 15.72 51.81
N GLU A 17 -29.18 16.89 52.41
CA GLU A 17 -29.92 17.02 53.67
C GLU A 17 -31.42 17.22 53.39
N GLY A 18 -32.25 16.40 54.03
CA GLY A 18 -33.70 16.54 54.03
C GLY A 18 -34.31 15.83 55.25
N GLU A 19 -34.64 16.62 56.27
CA GLU A 19 -35.35 16.24 57.50
C GLU A 19 -36.83 15.88 57.25
N GLY A 20 -37.34 14.92 58.03
CA GLY A 20 -38.58 15.16 58.79
C GLY A 20 -39.91 14.53 58.35
N ALA A 21 -40.29 13.48 59.09
CA ALA A 21 -41.58 13.31 59.79
C ALA A 21 -42.81 12.65 59.12
N GLU A 22 -43.45 11.83 59.98
CA GLU A 22 -44.57 10.91 59.84
C GLU A 22 -45.94 11.59 59.64
N GLY A 23 -46.93 10.85 59.13
CA GLY A 23 -48.34 11.29 59.14
C GLY A 23 -49.32 10.43 58.32
N ASP A 24 -49.94 9.50 59.03
CA ASP A 24 -50.99 8.50 58.77
C ASP A 24 -52.20 8.80 57.83
N THR A 25 -52.81 7.70 57.38
CA THR A 25 -54.23 7.43 56.98
C THR A 25 -54.86 7.79 55.61
N ALA A 26 -55.21 6.70 54.90
CA ALA A 26 -56.56 6.31 54.41
C ALA A 26 -57.07 6.68 52.98
N GLY A 27 -57.29 5.62 52.20
CA GLY A 27 -58.34 5.45 51.16
C GLY A 27 -58.03 6.06 49.78
N GLU A 28 -58.30 5.46 48.62
CA GLU A 28 -59.03 4.26 48.20
C GLU A 28 -58.63 3.98 46.74
N GLY A 29 -58.47 2.70 46.38
CA GLY A 29 -58.90 2.14 45.10
C GLY A 29 -58.25 2.60 43.79
N PHE A 30 -57.20 1.90 43.36
CA PHE A 30 -57.11 1.52 41.95
C PHE A 30 -56.49 0.13 41.84
N GLU A 31 -57.35 -0.84 41.55
CA GLU A 31 -56.99 -2.23 41.27
C GLU A 31 -56.24 -2.29 39.93
N GLU A 32 -54.95 -2.64 39.97
CA GLU A 32 -54.29 -3.30 38.85
C GLU A 32 -53.44 -4.45 39.42
N GLU A 33 -54.03 -5.63 39.31
CA GLU A 33 -53.53 -6.91 39.80
C GLU A 33 -52.26 -7.30 39.01
N ILE A 34 -51.09 -6.82 39.45
CA ILE A 34 -49.82 -7.44 39.09
C ILE A 34 -49.64 -8.62 40.05
N VAL A 35 -49.96 -9.80 39.54
CA VAL A 35 -49.63 -11.08 40.18
C VAL A 35 -48.11 -11.15 40.34
N MET A 36 -47.61 -10.72 41.50
CA MET A 36 -46.31 -11.13 41.97
C MET A 36 -46.48 -12.54 42.52
N ASP A 37 -46.25 -13.53 41.66
CA ASP A 37 -45.94 -14.88 42.12
C ASP A 37 -44.69 -14.79 43.00
N GLU A 38 -44.94 -14.83 44.31
CA GLU A 38 -43.94 -14.88 45.35
C GLU A 38 -43.20 -16.21 45.20
N VAL A 39 -42.03 -16.19 44.56
CA VAL A 39 -41.12 -17.34 44.52
C VAL A 39 -40.51 -17.50 45.91
N THR A 40 -41.32 -18.02 46.83
CA THR A 40 -40.88 -18.47 48.15
C THR A 40 -40.13 -19.80 47.98
N GLY A 41 -38.82 -19.78 48.20
CA GLY A 41 -38.03 -21.01 48.26
C GLY A 41 -36.60 -20.95 47.75
N VAL A 42 -36.12 -19.80 47.27
CA VAL A 42 -34.74 -19.65 46.82
C VAL A 42 -33.92 -19.00 47.94
N ASP A 43 -32.95 -19.75 48.46
CA ASP A 43 -32.01 -19.33 49.49
C ASP A 43 -31.35 -17.98 49.10
N PRO A 44 -31.32 -16.97 50.00
CA PRO A 44 -30.62 -15.70 49.78
C PRO A 44 -29.18 -15.86 49.24
N ALA A 45 -28.50 -16.96 49.59
CA ALA A 45 -27.19 -17.29 49.06
C ALA A 45 -27.18 -17.51 47.53
N ILE A 46 -28.26 -18.04 46.95
CA ILE A 46 -28.40 -18.26 45.51
C ILE A 46 -28.49 -16.91 44.78
N TYR A 47 -29.19 -15.92 45.33
CA TYR A 47 -29.27 -14.58 44.74
C TYR A 47 -27.91 -13.88 44.73
N LEU A 48 -27.11 -14.02 45.80
CA LEU A 48 -25.75 -13.49 45.84
C LEU A 48 -24.81 -14.19 44.84
N LEU A 49 -24.95 -15.50 44.68
CA LEU A 49 -24.18 -16.27 43.70
C LEU A 49 -24.54 -15.83 42.28
N VAL A 50 -25.83 -15.67 41.97
CA VAL A 50 -26.30 -15.17 40.67
C VAL A 50 -25.78 -13.76 40.42
N ALA A 51 -25.86 -12.85 41.41
CA ALA A 51 -25.34 -11.49 41.28
C ALA A 51 -23.82 -11.47 41.05
N PHE A 52 -23.06 -12.34 41.72
CA PHE A 52 -21.61 -12.46 41.50
C PHE A 52 -21.28 -13.00 40.11
N VAL A 53 -22.02 -14.02 39.64
CA VAL A 53 -21.83 -14.59 38.29
C VAL A 53 -22.21 -13.57 37.22
N VAL A 54 -23.32 -12.87 37.36
CA VAL A 54 -23.74 -11.80 36.44
C VAL A 54 -22.73 -10.65 36.45
N GLY A 55 -22.27 -10.23 37.64
CA GLY A 55 -21.23 -9.23 37.80
C GLY A 55 -19.91 -9.64 37.13
N ALA A 56 -19.48 -10.89 37.30
CA ALA A 56 -18.29 -11.44 36.66
C ALA A 56 -18.44 -11.50 35.13
N ILE A 57 -19.60 -11.90 34.62
CA ILE A 57 -19.89 -11.90 33.19
C ILE A 57 -19.87 -10.47 32.63
N LEU A 58 -20.52 -9.51 33.30
CA LEU A 58 -20.51 -8.11 32.89
C LEU A 58 -19.10 -7.51 32.94
N TYR A 59 -18.31 -7.85 33.96
CA TYR A 59 -16.90 -7.44 34.07
C TYR A 59 -16.05 -8.01 32.93
N LEU A 60 -16.24 -9.30 32.58
CA LEU A 60 -15.57 -9.92 31.44
C LEU A 60 -15.99 -9.30 30.10
N LEU A 61 -17.27 -8.96 29.93
CA LEU A 61 -17.78 -8.28 28.74
C LEU A 61 -17.25 -6.85 28.64
N TYR A 62 -17.14 -6.14 29.77
CA TYR A 62 -16.54 -4.81 29.84
C TYR A 62 -15.05 -4.86 29.49
N LEU A 63 -14.28 -5.79 30.06
CA LEU A 63 -12.88 -6.01 29.68
C LEU A 63 -12.73 -6.34 28.19
N LYS A 64 -13.63 -7.15 27.63
CA LYS A 64 -13.61 -7.52 26.21
C LYS A 64 -13.94 -6.32 25.31
N LYS A 65 -14.92 -5.49 25.70
CA LYS A 65 -15.32 -4.30 24.94
C LYS A 65 -14.27 -3.19 24.98
N SER A 66 -13.62 -2.97 26.12
CA SER A 66 -12.52 -2.00 26.24
C SER A 66 -11.31 -2.40 25.39
N ARG A 67 -11.02 -3.70 25.25
CA ARG A 67 -9.94 -4.20 24.39
C ARG A 67 -10.25 -4.04 22.89
N SER A 68 -11.49 -4.34 22.48
CA SER A 68 -11.87 -4.33 21.06
C SER A 68 -11.75 -2.97 20.38
N ASN A 69 -12.15 -1.87 21.05
CA ASN A 69 -12.16 -0.54 20.43
C ASN A 69 -10.76 0.06 20.25
N GLU A 70 -9.79 -0.28 21.12
CA GLU A 70 -8.39 0.13 20.95
C GLU A 70 -7.69 -0.72 19.88
N ASP A 71 -8.04 -2.00 19.79
CA ASP A 71 -7.42 -2.92 18.84
C ASP A 71 -7.82 -2.63 17.38
N ASP A 72 -9.02 -2.13 17.09
CA ASP A 72 -9.46 -1.91 15.69
C ASP A 72 -8.66 -0.83 14.94
N TYR A 73 -8.31 0.30 15.56
CA TYR A 73 -7.48 1.35 14.94
C TYR A 73 -6.06 0.85 14.62
N PHE A 74 -5.51 0.00 15.49
CA PHE A 74 -4.15 -0.53 15.37
C PHE A 74 -4.06 -1.92 14.71
N SER A 75 -5.18 -2.61 14.49
CA SER A 75 -5.27 -3.93 13.83
C SER A 75 -4.87 -3.88 12.36
N SER A 76 -4.99 -2.70 11.74
CA SER A 76 -4.58 -2.42 10.36
C SER A 76 -3.06 -2.28 10.16
N TYR A 77 -2.25 -2.50 11.20
CA TYR A 77 -0.80 -2.32 11.14
C TYR A 77 -0.11 -3.52 10.46
N GLU A 78 -0.32 -3.64 9.16
CA GLU A 78 0.23 -4.70 8.28
C GLU A 78 1.77 -4.65 8.13
N LYS A 79 2.42 -3.60 8.66
CA LYS A 79 3.85 -3.33 8.51
C LYS A 79 4.75 -4.50 8.97
N PHE A 80 4.31 -5.29 9.96
CA PHE A 80 5.05 -6.45 10.49
C PHE A 80 4.51 -7.81 10.04
N ASN A 81 3.56 -7.84 9.10
CA ASN A 81 3.13 -9.09 8.45
C ASN A 81 4.15 -9.50 7.38
N ILE A 82 5.37 -9.78 7.83
CA ILE A 82 6.50 -10.12 6.97
C ILE A 82 6.33 -11.56 6.50
N LYS A 83 6.48 -11.77 5.20
CA LYS A 83 6.58 -13.09 4.60
C LYS A 83 8.03 -13.35 4.23
N LEU A 84 8.48 -14.57 4.46
CA LEU A 84 9.81 -15.00 4.02
C LEU A 84 9.90 -14.92 2.48
N PRO A 85 11.08 -14.61 1.93
CA PRO A 85 11.29 -14.53 0.49
C PRO A 85 11.07 -15.89 -0.19
N ALA A 86 10.68 -15.86 -1.48
CA ALA A 86 10.48 -17.08 -2.27
C ALA A 86 11.77 -17.91 -2.44
N GLU A 87 12.92 -17.26 -2.27
CA GLU A 87 14.24 -17.86 -2.28
C GLU A 87 14.41 -18.97 -1.23
N VAL A 88 13.66 -18.91 -0.12
CA VAL A 88 13.65 -19.96 0.92
C VAL A 88 13.08 -21.27 0.34
N ASP A 89 11.92 -21.20 -0.32
CA ASP A 89 11.28 -22.36 -0.94
C ASP A 89 12.13 -22.91 -2.09
N GLU A 90 12.70 -22.01 -2.90
CA GLU A 90 13.62 -22.40 -3.97
C GLU A 90 14.83 -23.16 -3.42
N TYR A 91 15.40 -22.70 -2.31
CA TYR A 91 16.55 -23.34 -1.68
C TYR A 91 16.23 -24.77 -1.25
N TYR A 92 15.09 -25.02 -0.57
CA TYR A 92 14.72 -26.39 -0.20
C TYR A 92 14.49 -27.28 -1.43
N SER A 93 13.92 -26.74 -2.50
CA SER A 93 13.79 -27.48 -3.77
C SER A 93 15.14 -27.84 -4.40
N VAL A 94 16.16 -26.99 -4.23
CA VAL A 94 17.54 -27.24 -4.69
C VAL A 94 18.23 -28.23 -3.77
N LYS A 95 18.05 -28.11 -2.44
CA LYS A 95 18.57 -29.02 -1.43
C LYS A 95 18.16 -30.46 -1.73
N GLU A 96 16.88 -30.70 -2.01
CA GLU A 96 16.39 -32.02 -2.39
C GLU A 96 17.03 -32.57 -3.68
N LYS A 97 17.22 -31.72 -4.69
CA LYS A 97 17.89 -32.11 -5.95
C LYS A 97 19.36 -32.44 -5.71
N CYS A 98 20.05 -31.65 -4.88
CA CYS A 98 21.43 -31.88 -4.52
C CYS A 98 21.61 -33.17 -3.72
N MET A 99 20.72 -33.45 -2.75
CA MET A 99 20.73 -34.72 -2.00
C MET A 99 20.52 -35.92 -2.93
N LYS A 100 19.57 -35.83 -3.87
CA LYS A 100 19.36 -36.86 -4.92
C LYS A 100 20.58 -37.04 -5.83
N ALA A 101 21.36 -35.99 -6.03
CA ALA A 101 22.61 -36.00 -6.79
C ALA A 101 23.83 -36.45 -5.96
N GLY A 102 23.64 -36.90 -4.71
CA GLY A 102 24.70 -37.43 -3.86
C GLY A 102 25.42 -36.40 -2.98
N TRP A 103 24.82 -35.21 -2.77
CA TRP A 103 25.31 -34.27 -1.76
C TRP A 103 24.93 -34.76 -0.35
N GLU A 104 25.88 -34.67 0.57
CA GLU A 104 25.68 -35.01 1.99
C GLU A 104 26.16 -33.85 2.89
N PRO A 105 25.43 -33.53 3.96
CA PRO A 105 25.84 -32.52 4.94
C PRO A 105 27.20 -32.86 5.58
N GLY A 106 28.03 -31.85 5.80
CA GLY A 106 29.31 -31.94 6.50
C GLY A 106 30.43 -32.63 5.72
N LYS A 107 30.16 -33.13 4.50
CA LYS A 107 31.20 -33.73 3.65
C LYS A 107 31.78 -32.71 2.67
N PRO A 108 33.12 -32.66 2.52
CA PRO A 108 33.74 -31.82 1.51
C PRO A 108 33.31 -32.27 0.10
N PRO A 109 33.37 -31.36 -0.90
CA PRO A 109 33.00 -31.70 -2.27
C PRO A 109 33.85 -32.85 -2.81
N THR A 110 33.19 -33.94 -3.21
CA THR A 110 33.83 -35.15 -3.76
C THR A 110 34.53 -34.86 -5.09
N ASP A 111 33.93 -34.00 -5.92
CA ASP A 111 34.43 -33.62 -7.23
C ASP A 111 34.69 -32.11 -7.31
N LYS A 112 35.81 -31.71 -7.93
CA LYS A 112 36.15 -30.29 -8.20
C LYS A 112 35.30 -29.66 -9.31
N ASN A 113 34.14 -30.23 -9.63
CA ASN A 113 33.28 -29.72 -10.68
C ASN A 113 32.73 -28.34 -10.26
N PRO A 114 32.97 -27.26 -11.04
CA PRO A 114 32.46 -25.93 -10.73
C PRO A 114 30.93 -25.83 -10.72
N ASN A 115 30.23 -26.83 -11.27
CA ASN A 115 28.77 -26.96 -11.23
C ASN A 115 28.32 -28.19 -10.43
N GLY A 116 29.18 -28.70 -9.53
CA GLY A 116 28.85 -29.83 -8.69
C GLY A 116 27.72 -29.52 -7.68
N PRO A 117 27.02 -30.55 -7.15
CA PRO A 117 25.92 -30.38 -6.20
C PRO A 117 26.27 -29.51 -4.99
N HIS A 118 27.49 -29.65 -4.46
CA HIS A 118 27.99 -28.85 -3.35
C HIS A 118 28.02 -27.34 -3.66
N ARG A 119 28.46 -26.96 -4.86
CA ARG A 119 28.54 -25.55 -5.27
C ARG A 119 27.17 -24.98 -5.61
N VAL A 120 26.29 -25.77 -6.22
CA VAL A 120 24.90 -25.38 -6.49
C VAL A 120 24.15 -25.14 -5.17
N MET A 121 24.39 -26.00 -4.17
CA MET A 121 23.84 -25.84 -2.82
C MET A 121 24.32 -24.55 -2.14
N ALA A 122 25.63 -24.28 -2.17
CA ALA A 122 26.20 -23.05 -1.64
C ALA A 122 25.65 -21.79 -2.34
N GLN A 123 25.49 -21.83 -3.66
CA GLN A 123 24.90 -20.72 -4.41
C GLN A 123 23.43 -20.48 -4.05
N ALA A 124 22.65 -21.55 -3.86
CA ALA A 124 21.26 -21.45 -3.45
C ALA A 124 21.13 -20.85 -2.05
N LEU A 125 21.95 -21.28 -1.08
CA LEU A 125 21.96 -20.70 0.26
C LEU A 125 22.38 -19.22 0.23
N MET A 126 23.38 -18.86 -0.56
CA MET A 126 23.78 -17.46 -0.73
C MET A 126 22.64 -16.62 -1.32
N LYS A 127 21.87 -17.17 -2.27
CA LYS A 127 20.69 -16.48 -2.84
C LYS A 127 19.61 -16.24 -1.77
N ARG A 128 19.32 -17.24 -0.94
CA ARG A 128 18.41 -17.13 0.23
C ARG A 128 18.88 -16.01 1.17
N ALA A 129 20.12 -16.08 1.64
CA ALA A 129 20.71 -15.07 2.52
C ALA A 129 20.69 -13.66 1.93
N ILE A 130 20.88 -13.50 0.60
CA ILE A 130 20.76 -12.20 -0.07
C ILE A 130 19.33 -11.66 -0.04
N GLY A 131 18.34 -12.53 -0.25
CA GLY A 131 16.91 -12.21 -0.20
C GLY A 131 16.43 -11.79 1.20
N ASP A 132 17.06 -12.29 2.26
CA ASP A 132 16.71 -11.98 3.64
C ASP A 132 17.23 -10.62 4.12
N ILE A 133 18.30 -10.09 3.51
CA ILE A 133 18.93 -8.84 3.96
C ILE A 133 17.98 -7.65 4.06
N PRO A 134 17.08 -7.38 3.09
CA PRO A 134 16.12 -6.30 3.20
C PRO A 134 15.24 -6.42 4.44
N ILE A 135 14.81 -7.64 4.78
CA ILE A 135 13.97 -7.94 5.93
C ILE A 135 14.76 -7.79 7.23
N VAL A 136 15.97 -8.37 7.30
CA VAL A 136 16.88 -8.23 8.45
C VAL A 136 17.19 -6.76 8.71
N THR A 137 17.53 -6.01 7.67
CA THR A 137 17.84 -4.58 7.75
C THR A 137 16.63 -3.77 8.19
N PHE A 138 15.44 -4.16 7.75
CA PHE A 138 14.18 -3.52 8.15
C PHE A 138 13.92 -3.70 9.64
N ILE A 139 13.95 -4.94 10.15
CA ILE A 139 13.76 -5.21 11.59
C ILE A 139 14.80 -4.50 12.45
N GLN A 140 16.08 -4.54 12.06
CA GLN A 140 17.16 -3.85 12.78
C GLN A 140 16.94 -2.33 12.89
N LYS A 141 16.44 -1.70 11.82
CA LYS A 141 16.12 -0.26 11.83
C LYS A 141 14.93 0.07 12.71
N GLU A 142 13.91 -0.79 12.71
CA GLU A 142 12.68 -0.57 13.47
C GLU A 142 12.84 -0.90 14.96
N SER A 143 13.78 -1.78 15.32
CA SER A 143 13.98 -2.26 16.69
C SER A 143 14.09 -1.16 17.73
N ALA A 144 14.99 -0.18 17.54
CA ALA A 144 15.17 0.91 18.49
C ALA A 144 13.94 1.82 18.61
N GLY A 145 13.28 2.08 17.49
CA GLY A 145 12.07 2.92 17.44
C GLY A 145 10.90 2.24 18.14
N MET A 146 10.68 0.96 17.88
CA MET A 146 9.57 0.21 18.43
C MET A 146 9.70 -0.02 19.94
N ASN A 147 10.91 -0.35 20.41
CA ASN A 147 11.19 -0.46 21.85
C ASN A 147 10.89 0.86 22.59
N LYS A 148 11.26 2.00 22.00
CA LYS A 148 10.98 3.32 22.57
C LYS A 148 9.48 3.62 22.60
N LEU A 149 8.77 3.38 21.50
CA LEU A 149 7.32 3.59 21.41
C LEU A 149 6.56 2.75 22.45
N TYR A 150 6.97 1.50 22.66
CA TYR A 150 6.37 0.63 23.67
C TYR A 150 6.64 1.13 25.09
N SER A 151 7.89 1.53 25.40
CA SER A 151 8.25 2.05 26.73
C SER A 151 7.52 3.36 27.09
N GLN A 152 7.10 4.12 26.09
CA GLN A 152 6.36 5.38 26.25
C GLN A 152 4.83 5.20 26.13
N SER A 153 4.35 3.95 26.02
CA SER A 153 2.94 3.63 25.80
C SER A 153 2.34 4.32 24.56
N MET A 154 3.16 4.55 23.53
CA MET A 154 2.77 5.23 22.28
C MET A 154 2.46 4.26 21.13
N CYS A 155 2.57 2.95 21.35
CA CYS A 155 2.12 1.92 20.42
C CYS A 155 1.20 0.91 21.13
N SER A 156 0.31 0.28 20.39
CA SER A 156 -0.56 -0.74 20.97
C SER A 156 0.22 -2.01 21.32
N VAL A 157 -0.32 -2.78 22.28
CA VAL A 157 0.26 -4.09 22.64
C VAL A 157 0.22 -5.06 21.44
N SER A 158 -0.81 -4.95 20.59
CA SER A 158 -0.91 -5.74 19.36
C SER A 158 0.23 -5.43 18.38
N GLN A 159 0.55 -4.16 18.15
CA GLN A 159 1.66 -3.75 17.31
C GLN A 159 3.02 -4.21 17.85
N TRP A 160 3.22 -4.07 19.16
CA TRP A 160 4.43 -4.55 19.83
C TRP A 160 4.61 -6.06 19.64
N ARG A 161 3.55 -6.84 19.86
CA ARG A 161 3.57 -8.30 19.63
C ARG A 161 3.81 -8.66 18.17
N ALA A 162 3.22 -7.92 17.22
CA ALA A 162 3.48 -8.13 15.80
C ALA A 162 4.96 -7.91 15.46
N TYR A 163 5.58 -6.86 16.00
CA TYR A 163 7.02 -6.64 15.89
C TYR A 163 7.82 -7.80 16.50
N GLN A 164 7.52 -8.23 17.74
CA GLN A 164 8.24 -9.33 18.40
C GLN A 164 8.14 -10.65 17.62
N ASN A 165 6.97 -10.94 17.05
CA ASN A 165 6.78 -12.11 16.20
C ASN A 165 7.65 -12.03 14.94
N ALA A 166 7.68 -10.87 14.29
CA ALA A 166 8.52 -10.64 13.11
C ALA A 166 10.02 -10.70 13.46
N GLU A 167 10.44 -10.12 14.58
CA GLU A 167 11.82 -10.20 15.09
C GLU A 167 12.23 -11.65 15.38
N THR A 168 11.36 -12.43 16.01
CA THR A 168 11.60 -13.86 16.31
C THR A 168 11.71 -14.66 15.02
N MET A 169 10.82 -14.44 14.06
CA MET A 169 10.85 -15.09 12.75
C MET A 169 12.18 -14.81 12.03
N VAL A 170 12.59 -13.55 11.96
CA VAL A 170 13.83 -13.13 11.29
C VAL A 170 15.07 -13.63 12.03
N SER A 171 15.07 -13.64 13.36
CA SER A 171 16.18 -14.20 14.16
C SER A 171 16.32 -15.70 13.91
N THR A 172 15.20 -16.42 13.86
CA THR A 172 15.18 -17.86 13.58
C THR A 172 15.75 -18.13 12.19
N GLU A 173 15.30 -17.39 11.17
CA GLU A 173 15.81 -17.49 9.80
C GLU A 173 17.33 -17.24 9.74
N VAL A 174 17.83 -16.22 10.45
CA VAL A 174 19.27 -15.92 10.50
C VAL A 174 20.08 -17.07 11.08
N ASP A 175 19.59 -17.70 12.12
CA ASP A 175 20.27 -18.83 12.78
C ASP A 175 20.15 -20.13 11.98
N GLU A 176 19.03 -20.36 11.29
CA GLU A 176 18.88 -21.46 10.33
C GLU A 176 19.89 -21.34 9.18
N VAL A 177 19.98 -20.18 8.53
CA VAL A 177 20.96 -19.95 7.44
C VAL A 177 22.39 -20.15 7.92
N ARG A 178 22.71 -19.77 9.18
CA ARG A 178 24.03 -20.04 9.77
C ARG A 178 24.28 -21.53 9.96
N ALA A 179 23.32 -22.25 10.54
CA ALA A 179 23.43 -23.68 10.75
C ALA A 179 23.64 -24.42 9.41
N GLU A 180 22.84 -24.07 8.39
CA GLU A 180 22.97 -24.65 7.06
C GLU A 180 24.26 -24.27 6.33
N ALA A 181 24.78 -23.06 6.57
CA ALA A 181 26.09 -22.68 6.04
C ALA A 181 27.20 -23.55 6.62
N ASP A 182 27.16 -23.83 7.93
CA ASP A 182 28.14 -24.73 8.57
C ASP A 182 27.96 -26.20 8.14
N GLU A 183 26.74 -26.63 7.82
CA GLU A 183 26.50 -27.94 7.20
C GLU A 183 27.13 -28.06 5.80
N ILE A 184 27.14 -26.97 5.02
CA ILE A 184 27.75 -26.96 3.69
C ILE A 184 29.27 -26.90 3.82
N GLU A 185 29.79 -25.91 4.53
CA GLU A 185 31.23 -25.72 4.72
C GLU A 185 31.53 -25.26 6.16
N PRO A 186 32.34 -26.01 6.93
CA PRO A 186 32.64 -25.66 8.31
C PRO A 186 33.24 -24.25 8.45
N GLY A 187 32.60 -23.40 9.27
CA GLY A 187 33.05 -22.03 9.53
C GLY A 187 32.47 -21.00 8.54
N TRP A 188 31.68 -21.43 7.56
CA TRP A 188 31.06 -20.52 6.61
C TRP A 188 29.94 -19.68 7.25
N SER A 189 29.32 -20.16 8.33
CA SER A 189 28.30 -19.42 9.10
C SER A 189 28.75 -18.03 9.57
N GLN A 190 30.05 -17.88 9.86
CA GLN A 190 30.63 -16.63 10.34
C GLN A 190 30.75 -15.56 9.25
N VAL A 191 30.82 -15.98 7.98
CA VAL A 191 31.15 -15.08 6.86
C VAL A 191 30.02 -14.94 5.85
N ILE A 192 29.07 -15.88 5.79
CA ILE A 192 27.98 -15.91 4.81
C ILE A 192 27.19 -14.59 4.79
N TRP A 193 26.80 -14.08 5.96
CA TRP A 193 26.02 -12.83 6.05
C TRP A 193 26.80 -11.59 5.59
N ARG A 194 28.11 -11.54 5.88
CA ARG A 194 28.99 -10.46 5.40
C ARG A 194 29.11 -10.51 3.88
N GLN A 195 29.30 -11.71 3.32
CA GLN A 195 29.35 -11.91 1.87
C GLN A 195 28.02 -11.52 1.22
N ALA A 196 26.90 -12.03 1.75
CA ALA A 196 25.57 -11.72 1.27
C ALA A 196 25.30 -10.20 1.27
N MET A 197 25.69 -9.49 2.34
CA MET A 197 25.54 -8.03 2.42
C MET A 197 26.35 -7.27 1.36
N GLN A 198 27.59 -7.71 1.09
CA GLN A 198 28.40 -7.16 -0.01
C GLN A 198 27.74 -7.42 -1.38
N TYR A 199 27.25 -8.64 -1.62
CA TYR A 199 26.57 -9.00 -2.86
C TYR A 199 25.25 -8.23 -3.05
N HIS A 200 24.46 -8.08 -1.99
CA HIS A 200 23.23 -7.30 -2.03
C HIS A 200 23.50 -5.83 -2.38
N GLY A 201 24.53 -5.22 -1.78
CA GLY A 201 24.97 -3.86 -2.11
C GLY A 201 25.38 -3.72 -3.57
N MET A 202 26.17 -4.67 -4.09
CA MET A 202 26.58 -4.70 -5.50
C MET A 202 25.38 -4.86 -6.45
N LEU A 203 24.46 -5.80 -6.16
CA LEU A 203 23.27 -6.03 -6.97
C LEU A 203 22.35 -4.82 -6.99
N LYS A 204 22.16 -4.17 -5.84
CA LYS A 204 21.39 -2.93 -5.73
C LYS A 204 21.99 -1.81 -6.57
N GLN A 205 23.31 -1.61 -6.48
CA GLN A 205 24.02 -0.60 -7.27
C GLN A 205 23.91 -0.88 -8.78
N LYS A 206 24.07 -2.15 -9.20
CA LYS A 206 23.94 -2.56 -10.59
C LYS A 206 22.51 -2.31 -11.11
N HIS A 207 21.50 -2.70 -10.34
CA HIS A 207 20.11 -2.49 -10.73
C HIS A 207 19.76 -1.00 -10.82
N GLU A 208 20.25 -0.17 -9.90
CA GLU A 208 20.07 1.27 -9.94
C GLU A 208 20.77 1.91 -11.15
N GLN A 209 21.98 1.45 -11.50
CA GLN A 209 22.69 1.88 -12.71
C GLN A 209 21.96 1.48 -13.98
N GLU A 210 21.46 0.24 -14.07
CA GLU A 210 20.69 -0.24 -15.21
C GLU A 210 19.37 0.53 -15.37
N GLN A 211 18.66 0.79 -14.26
CA GLN A 211 17.45 1.61 -14.28
C GLN A 211 17.73 3.05 -14.72
N ARG A 212 18.82 3.67 -14.23
CA ARG A 212 19.24 5.01 -14.66
C ARG A 212 19.62 5.03 -16.14
N ALA A 213 20.40 4.08 -16.61
CA ALA A 213 20.77 3.96 -18.03
C ALA A 213 19.54 3.71 -18.91
N ALA A 214 18.59 2.88 -18.48
CA ALA A 214 17.33 2.64 -19.17
C ALA A 214 16.45 3.91 -19.22
N ALA A 215 16.38 4.66 -18.11
CA ALA A 215 15.64 5.91 -18.05
C ALA A 215 16.28 6.99 -18.95
N GLU A 216 17.61 7.12 -18.95
CA GLU A 216 18.34 8.05 -19.81
C GLU A 216 18.19 7.69 -21.29
N THR A 217 18.28 6.41 -21.65
CA THR A 217 18.07 5.97 -23.04
C THR A 217 16.63 6.16 -23.48
N ALA A 218 15.64 5.91 -22.60
CA ALA A 218 14.24 6.21 -22.87
C ALA A 218 13.99 7.71 -23.03
N ALA A 219 14.61 8.56 -22.21
CA ALA A 219 14.51 10.02 -22.31
C ALA A 219 15.13 10.52 -23.62
N LYS A 220 16.34 10.04 -23.98
CA LYS A 220 16.99 10.36 -25.26
C LYS A 220 16.15 9.90 -26.46
N LYS A 221 15.54 8.71 -26.41
CA LYS A 221 14.64 8.23 -27.46
C LYS A 221 13.42 9.14 -27.62
N LYS A 222 12.77 9.53 -26.52
CA LYS A 222 11.65 10.48 -26.53
C LYS A 222 12.05 11.84 -27.09
N GLU A 223 13.24 12.34 -26.74
CA GLU A 223 13.75 13.61 -27.27
C GLU A 223 14.00 13.54 -28.78
N ILE A 224 14.60 12.45 -29.25
CA ILE A 224 14.81 12.21 -30.69
C ILE A 224 13.47 12.10 -31.42
N GLU A 225 12.52 11.34 -30.87
CA GLU A 225 11.17 11.21 -31.44
C GLU A 225 10.45 12.56 -31.52
N ASN A 226 10.54 13.39 -30.48
CA ASN A 226 9.98 14.74 -30.48
C ASN A 226 10.64 15.63 -31.54
N LYS A 227 11.97 15.57 -31.70
CA LYS A 227 12.68 16.30 -32.76
C LYS A 227 12.30 15.83 -34.15
N VAL A 228 12.17 14.52 -34.35
CA VAL A 228 11.73 13.93 -35.64
C VAL A 228 10.28 14.32 -35.95
N ASN A 229 9.39 14.28 -34.97
CA ASN A 229 8.00 14.69 -35.14
C ASN A 229 7.87 16.19 -35.42
N ALA A 230 8.64 17.03 -34.71
CA ALA A 230 8.71 18.46 -34.99
C ALA A 230 9.25 18.75 -36.40
N ALA A 231 10.30 18.05 -36.83
CA ALA A 231 10.85 18.18 -38.18
C ALA A 231 9.83 17.74 -39.25
N LYS A 232 9.13 16.60 -39.04
CA LYS A 232 8.06 16.14 -39.94
C LYS A 232 6.90 17.15 -40.03
N ALA A 233 6.50 17.75 -38.91
CA ALA A 233 5.46 18.77 -38.88
C ALA A 233 5.87 20.03 -39.66
N GLN A 234 7.13 20.46 -39.54
CA GLN A 234 7.66 21.59 -40.31
C GLN A 234 7.74 21.29 -41.81
N ILE A 235 8.14 20.07 -42.20
CA ILE A 235 8.16 19.67 -43.60
C ILE A 235 6.74 19.68 -44.18
N LYS A 236 5.79 19.06 -43.47
CA LYS A 236 4.38 19.01 -43.89
C LYS A 236 3.78 20.42 -44.02
N SER A 237 4.05 21.31 -43.06
CA SER A 237 3.59 22.71 -43.13
C SER A 237 4.13 23.44 -44.36
N LYS A 238 5.42 23.22 -44.72
CA LYS A 238 6.03 23.83 -45.90
C LYS A 238 5.48 23.24 -47.21
N GLU A 239 5.16 21.95 -47.23
CA GLU A 239 4.49 21.31 -48.36
C GLU A 239 3.05 21.82 -48.55
N ASP A 240 2.30 21.96 -47.46
CA ASP A 240 0.93 22.50 -47.48
C ASP A 240 0.91 23.96 -47.94
N GLU A 241 1.86 24.80 -47.51
CA GLU A 241 2.02 26.18 -48.00
C GLU A 241 2.34 26.25 -49.49
N LYS A 242 3.24 25.38 -49.98
CA LYS A 242 3.57 25.31 -51.42
C LYS A 242 2.36 24.87 -52.24
N ALA A 243 1.63 23.86 -51.80
CA ALA A 243 0.43 23.39 -52.48
C ALA A 243 -0.66 24.47 -52.51
N ALA A 244 -0.83 25.23 -51.42
CA ALA A 244 -1.75 26.37 -51.38
C ALA A 244 -1.32 27.49 -52.33
N ALA A 245 -0.02 27.83 -52.36
CA ALA A 245 0.52 28.84 -53.27
C ALA A 245 0.35 28.43 -54.75
N GLU A 246 0.59 27.16 -55.10
CA GLU A 246 0.35 26.66 -56.46
C GLU A 246 -1.12 26.72 -56.85
N ARG A 247 -2.05 26.41 -55.93
CA ARG A 247 -3.48 26.51 -56.20
C ARG A 247 -3.90 27.95 -56.46
N ILE A 248 -3.42 28.89 -55.64
CA ILE A 248 -3.68 30.33 -55.81
C ILE A 248 -3.07 30.83 -57.13
N ALA A 249 -1.85 30.40 -57.46
CA ALA A 249 -1.21 30.77 -58.72
C ALA A 249 -1.99 30.26 -59.94
N ARG A 250 -2.50 29.02 -59.90
CA ARG A 250 -3.35 28.47 -60.98
C ARG A 250 -4.65 29.25 -61.13
N GLU A 251 -5.30 29.61 -60.03
CA GLU A 251 -6.54 30.40 -60.05
C GLU A 251 -6.33 31.81 -60.62
N LEU A 252 -5.21 32.46 -60.28
CA LEU A 252 -4.82 33.76 -60.86
C LEU A 252 -4.57 33.68 -62.37
N VAL A 253 -3.87 32.64 -62.84
CA VAL A 253 -3.63 32.43 -64.27
C VAL A 253 -4.94 32.17 -65.02
N GLU A 254 -5.82 31.34 -64.46
CA GLU A 254 -7.13 31.08 -65.07
C GLU A 254 -8.01 32.33 -65.10
N ALA A 255 -7.95 33.18 -64.07
CA ALA A 255 -8.62 34.48 -64.05
C ALA A 255 -8.06 35.44 -65.10
N GLU A 256 -6.74 35.49 -65.29
CA GLU A 256 -6.10 36.32 -66.32
C GLU A 256 -6.46 35.85 -67.74
N GLU A 257 -6.56 34.54 -67.97
CA GLU A 257 -7.03 33.97 -69.25
C GLU A 257 -8.51 34.29 -69.51
N ARG A 258 -9.37 34.21 -68.48
CA ARG A 258 -10.79 34.63 -68.59
C ARG A 258 -10.91 36.12 -68.89
N GLU A 259 -10.06 36.98 -68.30
CA GLU A 259 -10.02 38.40 -68.63
C GLU A 259 -9.51 38.70 -70.04
N LYS A 260 -8.47 37.98 -70.50
CA LYS A 260 -7.98 38.12 -71.88
C LYS A 260 -9.03 37.67 -72.89
N ASN A 261 -9.77 36.60 -72.58
CA ASN A 261 -10.87 36.12 -73.41
C ASN A 261 -12.07 37.07 -73.37
N SER A 262 -12.41 37.65 -72.21
CA SER A 262 -13.50 38.63 -72.10
C SER A 262 -13.18 39.97 -72.77
N LYS A 263 -11.91 40.42 -72.72
CA LYS A 263 -11.42 41.58 -73.50
C LYS A 263 -11.39 41.31 -75.00
N LYS A 264 -11.04 40.09 -75.45
CA LYS A 264 -11.19 39.69 -76.86
C LYS A 264 -12.66 39.62 -77.30
N SER A 265 -13.57 39.13 -76.46
CA SER A 265 -15.01 39.14 -76.79
C SER A 265 -15.62 40.55 -76.76
N PHE A 266 -15.13 41.45 -75.90
CA PHE A 266 -15.59 42.84 -75.84
C PHE A 266 -15.06 43.68 -77.02
N SER A 267 -13.83 43.41 -77.50
CA SER A 267 -13.29 44.04 -78.70
C SER A 267 -13.93 43.54 -80.01
N SER A 268 -14.61 42.38 -79.99
CA SER A 268 -15.26 41.79 -81.17
C SER A 268 -16.79 42.01 -81.22
N GLY A 269 -17.40 42.57 -80.17
CA GLY A 269 -18.84 42.77 -80.07
C GLY A 269 -19.21 44.24 -80.06
N GLY A 270 -19.52 44.80 -81.24
CA GLY A 270 -19.98 46.18 -81.38
C GLY A 270 -21.19 46.49 -80.48
N MET A 271 -21.08 47.56 -79.69
CA MET A 271 -22.19 48.16 -78.96
C MET A 271 -23.29 48.58 -79.95
N LYS A 272 -24.38 47.80 -80.03
CA LYS A 272 -25.63 48.26 -80.63
C LYS A 272 -26.29 49.26 -79.67
N LYS A 273 -26.13 50.55 -80.00
CA LYS A 273 -27.09 51.62 -79.65
C LYS A 273 -28.49 51.16 -80.04
N GLY A 274 -29.41 51.02 -79.08
CA GLY A 274 -30.81 50.76 -79.42
C GLY A 274 -31.67 50.21 -78.28
N PHE A 275 -31.77 50.92 -77.15
CA PHE A 275 -32.88 50.68 -76.23
C PHE A 275 -33.20 51.92 -75.39
N LEU A 276 -33.54 53.03 -76.06
CA LEU A 276 -34.11 54.21 -75.41
C LEU A 276 -34.83 55.07 -76.47
N GLU A 277 -35.96 54.60 -77.00
CA GLU A 277 -36.97 55.52 -77.54
C GLU A 277 -38.37 54.90 -77.60
N LYS A 278 -39.32 55.65 -77.02
CA LYS A 278 -40.77 55.71 -77.29
C LYS A 278 -41.66 54.48 -77.06
N LYS A 279 -42.46 54.58 -75.99
CA LYS A 279 -43.93 54.70 -76.16
C LYS A 279 -44.57 55.47 -74.99
N LYS A 280 -44.83 56.76 -75.23
CA LYS A 280 -45.91 57.53 -74.58
C LYS A 280 -47.11 57.44 -75.51
N LYS A 281 -48.16 56.75 -75.09
CA LYS A 281 -49.58 57.11 -75.18
C LYS A 281 -50.40 55.96 -74.61
#